data_AF-A0AAQ3X4F0-F1
#
_entry.id   AF-A0AAQ3X4F0-F1
#
_cell.length_a   1.000
_cell.length_b   1.000
_cell.length_c   1.000
_cell.angle_alpha   90.00
_cell.angle_beta   90.00
_cell.angle_gamma   90.00
#
_symmetry.space_group_name_H-M   'P 1'
#
loop_
_entity.id
_entity.type
_entity.pdbx_description
1 polymer ?
#
loop_
_entity_poly.entity_id
_entity_poly.type
_entity_poly.pdbx_seq_one_letter_code
_entity_poly.pdbx_strand_id
1 'polypeptide(L)' 'MNVKSAFLNGFIKEEESPSWYARLKSFLRFVMGSVDKTLFLLSRGGDTLIVQIYVDDIIFCGSSHALVSSFAE' A
#
# COMPACT_ATOMS: atom_id res chain seq x y z
N MET A 1 34.01 0.69 -4.76
CA MET A 1 32.98 1.58 -4.20
C MET A 1 32.21 0.81 -3.14
N ASN A 2 31.98 1.40 -1.95
CA ASN A 2 31.17 0.78 -0.91
C ASN A 2 29.69 1.17 -1.07
N VAL A 3 28.78 0.23 -0.89
CA VAL A 3 27.33 0.42 -1.05
C VAL A 3 26.76 1.56 -0.21
N LYS A 4 27.27 1.78 1.02
CA LYS A 4 26.85 2.91 1.87
C LYS A 4 27.25 4.26 1.29
N SER A 5 28.43 4.32 0.69
CA SER A 5 28.93 5.55 0.04
C SER A 5 28.13 5.86 -1.23
N ALA A 6 27.72 4.84 -1.97
CA ALA A 6 26.90 5.02 -3.16
C ALA A 6 25.45 5.47 -2.84
N PHE A 7 24.88 5.00 -1.71
CA PHE A 7 23.59 5.47 -1.20
C PHE A 7 23.65 6.93 -0.71
N LEU A 8 24.61 7.27 0.15
CA LEU A 8 24.75 8.63 0.70
C LEU A 8 25.02 9.70 -0.35
N ASN A 9 25.68 9.33 -1.45
CA ASN A 9 25.97 10.23 -2.56
C ASN A 9 24.88 10.19 -3.65
N GLY A 10 23.76 9.50 -3.42
CA GLY A 10 22.61 9.48 -4.35
C GLY A 10 22.83 8.73 -5.66
N PHE A 11 23.93 7.98 -5.79
CA PHE A 11 24.19 7.11 -6.95
C PHE A 11 23.30 5.88 -6.97
N ILE A 12 22.88 5.43 -5.79
CA ILE A 12 21.84 4.41 -5.62
C ILE A 12 20.67 5.14 -5.00
N LYS A 13 19.63 5.39 -5.80
CA LYS A 13 18.32 5.67 -5.25
C LYS A 13 17.79 4.36 -4.71
N GLU A 14 17.26 4.40 -3.50
CA GLU A 14 16.47 3.34 -2.91
C GLU A 14 15.32 3.02 -3.87
N GLU A 15 15.52 2.05 -4.78
CA GLU A 15 14.47 1.54 -5.65
C GLU A 15 13.62 0.55 -4.83
N GLU A 16 13.19 0.96 -3.65
CA GLU A 16 12.33 0.16 -2.76
C GLU A 16 10.88 0.42 -3.16
N SER A 17 10.53 0.01 -4.37
CA SER A 17 9.17 -0.45 -4.62
C SER A 17 9.32 -1.91 -4.99
N PRO A 18 9.18 -2.81 -3.99
CA PRO A 18 9.20 -4.23 -4.27
C PRO A 18 8.27 -4.53 -5.43
N SER A 19 8.69 -5.35 -6.38
CA SER A 19 7.89 -5.66 -7.56
C SER A 19 6.49 -6.21 -7.18
N TRP A 20 6.37 -6.82 -6.00
CA TRP A 20 5.09 -7.22 -5.40
C TRP A 20 4.20 -6.03 -5.02
N TYR A 21 4.76 -4.94 -4.52
CA TYR A 21 4.01 -3.74 -4.14
C TYR A 21 3.43 -3.02 -5.37
N ALA A 22 4.21 -2.92 -6.45
CA ALA A 22 3.71 -2.37 -7.71
C ALA A 22 2.56 -3.22 -8.30
N ARG A 23 2.70 -4.56 -8.25
CA ARG A 23 1.63 -5.50 -8.65
C ARG A 23 0.40 -5.37 -7.77
N LEU A 24 0.57 -5.31 -6.45
CA LEU A 24 -0.51 -5.21 -5.47
C LEU A 24 -1.26 -3.88 -5.61
N LYS A 25 -0.56 -2.77 -5.81
CA LYS A 25 -1.15 -1.47 -6.12
C LYS A 25 -2.01 -1.52 -7.39
N SER A 26 -1.51 -2.17 -8.44
CA SER A 26 -2.26 -2.36 -9.68
C SER A 26 -3.50 -3.25 -9.49
N PHE A 27 -3.44 -4.22 -8.57
CA PHE A 27 -4.55 -5.13 -8.28
C PHE A 27 -5.65 -4.42 -7.48
N LEU A 28 -5.29 -3.72 -6.40
CA LEU A 28 -6.27 -3.07 -5.51
C LEU A 28 -7.00 -1.93 -6.22
N ARG A 29 -6.32 -1.15 -7.08
CA ARG A 29 -6.92 0.01 -7.78
C ARG A 29 -7.60 1.02 -6.82
N PHE A 30 -7.21 1.03 -5.55
CA PHE A 30 -7.72 1.94 -4.53
C PHE A 30 -6.99 3.28 -4.59
N VAL A 31 -7.58 4.29 -3.96
CA VAL A 31 -6.95 5.61 -3.82
C VAL A 31 -5.87 5.51 -2.74
N MET A 32 -4.63 5.83 -3.07
CA MET A 32 -3.53 5.84 -2.11
C MET A 32 -3.63 7.08 -1.21
N GLY A 33 -3.29 6.94 0.06
CA GLY A 33 -3.22 8.04 1.01
C GLY A 33 -2.22 9.10 0.56
N SER A 34 -2.57 10.37 0.75
CA SER A 34 -1.69 11.51 0.38
C SER A 34 -0.50 11.67 1.32
N VAL A 35 -0.68 11.29 2.59
CA VAL A 35 0.35 11.43 3.64
C VAL A 35 1.10 10.12 3.84
N ASP A 36 0.36 9.01 3.85
CA ASP A 36 0.90 7.67 4.01
C ASP A 36 0.62 6.84 2.75
N LYS A 37 1.68 6.42 2.07
CA LYS A 37 1.60 5.63 0.83
C LYS A 37 1.19 4.18 1.09
N THR A 38 1.35 3.68 2.32
CA THR A 38 0.94 2.31 2.70
C THR A 38 -0.55 2.19 2.92
N LEU A 39 -1.25 3.33 3.07
CA LEU A 39 -2.69 3.41 3.24
C LEU A 39 -3.41 3.53 1.90
N PHE A 40 -4.46 2.74 1.77
CA PHE A 40 -5.35 2.70 0.61
C PHE A 40 -6.79 2.89 1.07
N LEU A 41 -7.54 3.64 0.27
CA LEU A 41 -8.93 3.99 0.51
C LEU A 41 -9.78 3.53 -0.67
N LEU A 42 -10.82 2.74 -0.37
CA LEU A 42 -11.91 2.43 -1.27
C LEU A 42 -13.19 3.04 -0.72
N SER A 43 -13.88 3.84 -1.53
CA SER A 43 -15.22 4.33 -1.20
C SER A 43 -16.24 3.75 -2.17
N ARG A 44 -17.31 3.16 -1.64
CA ARG A 44 -18.37 2.53 -2.42
C ARG A 44 -19.73 2.92 -1.83
N GLY A 45 -20.45 3.81 -2.51
CA GLY A 45 -21.83 4.15 -2.15
C GLY A 45 -22.02 4.74 -0.75
N GLY A 46 -20.99 5.41 -0.21
CA GLY A 46 -20.99 5.96 1.16
C GLY A 46 -20.25 5.09 2.17
N ASP A 47 -20.05 3.80 1.87
CA ASP A 47 -19.17 2.95 2.66
C ASP A 47 -17.71 3.18 2.30
N THR A 48 -16.84 3.01 3.29
CA THR A 48 -15.40 3.20 3.17
C THR A 48 -14.67 1.97 3.67
N LEU A 49 -13.69 1.50 2.91
CA LEU A 49 -12.71 0.49 3.32
C LEU A 49 -11.33 1.15 3.31
N ILE A 50 -10.62 1.00 4.43
CA ILE A 50 -9.24 1.43 4.62
C ILE A 50 -8.39 0.16 4.67
N VAL A 51 -7.33 0.12 3.87
CA VAL A 51 -6.37 -0.99 3.84
C VAL A 51 -4.98 -0.43 4.05
N GLN A 52 -4.24 -1.00 4.98
CA GLN A 52 -2.85 -0.68 5.23
C GLN A 52 -1.98 -1.92 5.01
N ILE A 53 -0.92 -1.76 4.22
CA ILE A 53 -0.09 -2.85 3.73
C ILE A 53 1.33 -2.67 4.25
N TYR A 54 1.79 -3.63 5.05
CA TYR A 54 3.17 -3.77 5.49
C TYR A 54 3.85 -4.93 4.75
N VAL A 55 5.12 -5.22 5.07
CA VAL A 55 5.89 -6.27 4.38
C VAL A 55 5.27 -7.66 4.61
N ASP A 56 4.84 -7.95 5.84
CA ASP A 56 4.34 -9.28 6.22
C ASP A 56 2.83 -9.29 6.54
N ASP A 57 2.22 -8.12 6.78
CA ASP A 57 0.85 -8.00 7.27
C ASP A 57 -0.01 -7.07 6.42
N ILE A 58 -1.28 -7.45 6.26
CA ILE A 58 -2.32 -6.60 5.68
C ILE A 58 -3.37 -6.36 6.77
N ILE A 59 -3.58 -5.10 7.11
CA ILE A 59 -4.60 -4.68 8.06
C ILE A 59 -5.67 -3.94 7.26
N PHE A 60 -6.93 -4.32 7.41
CA PHE A 60 -8.04 -3.63 6.77
C PHE A 60 -9.20 -3.42 7.74
N CYS A 61 -9.93 -2.33 7.52
CA CYS A 61 -11.11 -1.96 8.30
C CYS A 61 -12.09 -1.25 7.39
N GLY A 62 -13.39 -1.38 7.64
CA GLY A 62 -14.40 -0.72 6.83
C GLY A 62 -15.63 -0.30 7.63
N SER A 63 -16.42 0.61 7.07
CA SER A 63 -17.65 1.15 7.68
C SER A 63 -18.83 0.18 7.65
N SER A 64 -18.76 -0.85 6.81
CA SER A 64 -19.82 -1.83 6.60
C SER A 64 -19.26 -3.24 6.66
N HIS A 65 -19.92 -4.10 7.45
CA HIS A 65 -19.53 -5.50 7.57
C HIS A 65 -19.59 -6.23 6.23
N ALA A 66 -20.57 -5.90 5.38
CA ALA A 66 -20.66 -6.50 4.05
C ALA A 66 -19.45 -6.14 3.18
N LEU A 67 -18.98 -4.89 3.26
CA LEU A 67 -17.80 -4.43 2.53
C LEU A 67 -16.52 -5.12 3.03
N VAL A 68 -16.36 -5.23 4.35
CA VAL A 68 -15.22 -5.91 4.99
C VAL A 68 -15.22 -7.41 4.64
N SER A 69 -16.36 -8.09 4.76
CA SER A 69 -16.48 -9.51 4.38
C SER A 69 -16.15 -9.73 2.90
N SER A 70 -16.65 -8.87 2.01
CA SER A 70 -16.37 -9.01 0.57
C SER A 70 -14.90 -8.79 0.18
N PHE A 71 -14.11 -8.15 1.03
CA PHE A 71 -12.68 -7.96 0.82
C PHE A 71 -11.84 -9.11 1.40
N ALA A 72 -12.37 -9.81 2.41
CA ALA A 72 -11.69 -10.91 3.09
C ALA A 72 -11.87 -12.26 2.39
N GLU A 73 -12.94 -12.42 1.58
CA GLU A 73 -13.18 -13.57 0.69
C GLU A 73 -12.34 -13.52 -0.59
#